data_AF-A0A966QRK4-F1
#
_entry.id   AF-A0A966QRK4-F1
#
_cell.length_a   1.000
_cell.length_b   1.000
_cell.length_c   1.000
_cell.angle_alpha   90.00
_cell.angle_beta   90.00
_cell.angle_gamma   90.00
#
_symmetry.space_group_name_H-M   'P 1'
#
loop_
_entity.id
_entity.type
_entity.pdbx_description
1 polymer ?
#
loop_
_entity_poly.entity_id
_entity_poly.type
_entity_poly.pdbx_seq_one_letter_code
_entity_poly.pdbx_strand_id
1 'polypeptide(L)'
;MANSLNAAKGAELIEAQTGRRCTRQNLDKLCDRGALRGSPCILQAKPLRVDGDLLVSEYLARVAPHQAEAQQPAAKRERPAAVRSAPTAPKPPPKPPEQLPEYGESRARTEFEKANLLELERRQKEGQLLEREEVERAQAAAIAISKTRLLGVPSTAKQRIPHLSLEEVEILTTLIREALDELASWEMEP
;
A
#
# COMPACT_ATOMS: atom_id res chain seq x y z
N MET A 1 9.91 -18.64 14.38
CA MET A 1 8.98 -19.41 13.54
C MET A 1 7.61 -18.80 13.76
N ALA A 2 6.98 -18.18 12.76
CA ALA A 2 5.69 -17.51 12.96
C ALA A 2 4.59 -18.54 13.24
N ASN A 3 3.91 -18.42 14.38
CA ASN A 3 2.85 -19.34 14.79
C ASN A 3 1.54 -18.99 14.05
N SER A 4 1.43 -19.44 12.81
CA SER A 4 0.30 -19.12 11.94
C SER A 4 -0.96 -19.88 12.35
N LEU A 5 -1.97 -19.15 12.81
CA LEU A 5 -3.28 -19.67 13.20
C LEU A 5 -4.34 -19.36 12.13
N ASN A 6 -5.39 -20.18 12.09
CA ASN A 6 -6.58 -19.87 11.29
C ASN A 6 -7.49 -18.88 12.05
N ALA A 7 -8.41 -18.23 11.34
CA ALA A 7 -9.32 -17.24 11.94
C ALA A 7 -10.16 -17.75 13.12
N ALA A 8 -10.52 -19.04 13.13
CA ALA A 8 -11.28 -19.64 14.23
C ALA A 8 -10.41 -19.76 15.50
N LYS A 9 -9.21 -20.32 15.37
CA LYS A 9 -8.24 -20.47 16.46
C LYS A 9 -7.72 -19.12 16.95
N GLY A 10 -7.57 -18.13 16.06
CA GLY A 10 -7.21 -16.76 16.44
C GLY A 10 -8.30 -16.07 17.27
N ALA A 11 -9.57 -16.29 16.93
CA ALA A 11 -10.70 -15.78 17.69
C ALA A 11 -10.77 -16.41 19.10
N GLU A 12 -10.58 -17.73 19.19
CA GLU A 12 -10.49 -18.46 20.46
C GLU A 12 -9.31 -17.97 21.31
N LEU A 13 -8.16 -17.70 20.71
CA LEU A 13 -6.97 -17.17 21.41
C LEU A 13 -7.26 -15.80 22.04
N ILE A 14 -7.93 -14.90 21.31
CA ILE A 14 -8.32 -13.58 21.82
C ILE A 14 -9.28 -13.75 23.00
N GLU A 15 -10.29 -14.62 22.88
CA GLU A 15 -11.26 -14.86 23.95
C GLU A 15 -10.59 -15.48 25.19
N ALA A 16 -9.71 -16.46 25.00
CA ALA A 16 -8.98 -17.12 26.08
C ALA A 16 -8.02 -16.17 26.83
N GLN A 17 -7.34 -15.26 26.14
CA GLN A 17 -6.33 -14.39 26.76
C GLN A 17 -6.87 -13.05 27.23
N THR A 18 -7.93 -12.53 26.61
CA THR A 18 -8.48 -11.21 26.95
C THR A 18 -9.81 -11.30 27.71
N GLY A 19 -10.44 -12.48 27.76
CA GLY A 19 -11.77 -12.69 28.32
C GLY A 19 -12.89 -12.00 27.53
N ARG A 20 -12.59 -11.45 26.34
CA ARG A 20 -13.55 -10.72 25.50
C ARG A 20 -14.01 -11.58 24.35
N ARG A 21 -15.33 -11.62 24.13
CA ARG A 21 -15.93 -12.40 23.04
C ARG A 21 -15.51 -11.84 21.68
N CYS A 22 -14.69 -12.61 20.96
CA CYS A 22 -14.32 -12.36 19.58
C CYS A 22 -14.79 -13.53 18.73
N THR A 23 -15.69 -13.30 17.77
CA THR A 23 -16.13 -14.37 16.85
C THR A 23 -15.24 -14.40 15.62
N ARG A 24 -15.15 -15.56 14.96
CA ARG A 24 -14.45 -15.70 13.67
C ARG A 24 -14.85 -14.61 12.66
N GLN A 25 -16.15 -14.37 12.49
CA GLN A 25 -16.66 -13.34 11.57
C GLN A 25 -16.24 -11.92 11.96
N ASN A 26 -16.13 -11.64 13.27
CA ASN A 26 -15.65 -10.34 13.74
C ASN A 26 -14.16 -10.18 13.44
N LEU A 27 -13.38 -11.25 13.64
CA LEU A 27 -11.95 -11.24 13.34
C LEU A 27 -11.70 -11.06 11.84
N ASP A 28 -12.45 -11.77 10.98
CA ASP A 28 -12.39 -11.60 9.52
C ASP A 28 -12.65 -10.13 9.14
N LYS A 29 -13.68 -9.49 9.72
CA LYS A 29 -13.99 -8.07 9.47
C LYS A 29 -12.90 -7.11 9.97
N LEU A 30 -12.27 -7.40 11.10
CA LEU A 30 -11.19 -6.56 11.65
C LEU A 30 -9.94 -6.63 10.77
N CYS A 31 -9.65 -7.81 10.21
CA CYS A 31 -8.59 -8.00 9.23
C CYS A 31 -8.92 -7.29 7.90
N ASP A 32 -10.13 -7.47 7.36
CA ASP A 32 -10.57 -6.82 6.10
C ASP A 32 -10.53 -5.30 6.18
N ARG A 33 -10.83 -4.72 7.34
CA ARG A 33 -10.76 -3.26 7.59
C ARG A 33 -9.35 -2.77 7.88
N GLY A 34 -8.36 -3.65 7.91
CA GLY A 34 -6.97 -3.32 8.22
C GLY A 34 -6.80 -2.75 9.64
N ALA A 35 -7.61 -3.20 10.60
CA ALA A 35 -7.46 -2.82 12.01
C ALA A 35 -6.33 -3.62 12.70
N LEU A 36 -6.02 -4.82 12.17
CA LEU A 36 -4.94 -5.70 12.61
C LEU A 36 -3.90 -5.80 11.47
N ARG A 37 -3.00 -4.82 11.38
CA ARG A 37 -1.98 -4.68 10.31
C ARG A 37 -0.61 -5.28 10.67
N GLY A 38 -0.35 -5.52 11.95
CA GLY A 38 0.94 -5.97 12.47
C GLY A 38 1.06 -7.50 12.44
N SER A 39 -0.02 -8.20 12.78
CA SER A 39 -0.13 -9.61 12.43
C SER A 39 -0.05 -9.68 10.90
N PRO A 40 0.79 -10.53 10.29
CA PRO A 40 0.71 -10.85 8.87
C PRO A 40 -0.62 -11.57 8.62
N CYS A 41 -1.71 -10.81 8.68
CA CYS A 41 -2.87 -11.03 7.88
C CYS A 41 -2.30 -10.99 6.47
N ILE A 42 -1.96 -12.16 5.93
CA ILE A 42 -1.66 -12.31 4.52
C ILE A 42 -2.99 -11.96 3.86
N LEU A 43 -3.20 -10.67 3.59
CA LEU A 43 -4.46 -10.03 3.21
C LEU A 43 -5.00 -10.49 1.85
N GLN A 44 -4.52 -11.62 1.33
CA GLN A 44 -4.90 -12.15 0.03
C GLN A 44 -4.97 -13.69 -0.03
N ALA A 45 -4.59 -14.42 1.04
CA ALA A 45 -4.71 -15.88 1.06
C ALA A 45 -6.04 -16.29 1.70
N LYS A 46 -6.95 -16.86 0.89
CA LYS A 46 -8.07 -17.65 1.41
C LYS A 46 -7.57 -19.08 1.61
N PRO A 47 -7.63 -19.65 2.84
CA PRO A 47 -8.23 -19.12 4.07
C PRO A 47 -7.32 -18.21 4.91
N LEU A 48 -7.91 -17.20 5.59
CA LEU A 48 -7.23 -16.23 6.45
C LEU A 48 -6.30 -16.90 7.47
N ARG A 49 -5.07 -16.39 7.54
CA ARG A 49 -4.03 -16.78 8.47
C ARG A 49 -3.58 -15.57 9.28
N VAL A 50 -3.48 -15.73 10.59
CA VAL A 50 -3.08 -14.69 11.55
C VAL A 50 -1.92 -15.20 12.40
N ASP A 51 -1.01 -14.33 12.79
CA ASP A 51 0.10 -14.71 13.66
C ASP A 51 -0.34 -14.67 15.13
N GLY A 52 -0.37 -15.82 15.78
CA GLY A 52 -0.84 -15.94 17.16
C GLY A 52 -0.04 -15.11 18.16
N ASP A 53 1.25 -14.87 17.89
CA ASP A 53 2.14 -14.18 18.82
C ASP A 53 1.90 -12.66 18.83
N LEU A 54 1.43 -12.10 17.72
CA LEU A 54 1.15 -10.66 17.57
C LEU A 54 -0.34 -10.31 17.65
N LEU A 55 -1.22 -11.30 17.49
CA LEU A 55 -2.66 -11.09 17.37
C LEU A 55 -3.28 -10.43 18.61
N VAL A 56 -2.93 -10.94 19.80
CA VAL A 56 -3.56 -10.51 21.06
C VAL A 56 -3.08 -9.12 21.47
N SER A 57 -1.78 -8.84 21.31
CA SER A 57 -1.20 -7.54 21.63
C SER A 57 -1.75 -6.45 20.71
N GLU A 58 -1.90 -6.74 19.41
CA GLU A 58 -2.47 -5.79 18.46
C GLU A 58 -3.98 -5.58 18.68
N TYR A 59 -4.72 -6.64 18.99
CA TYR A 59 -6.14 -6.55 19.33
C TYR A 59 -6.37 -5.67 20.56
N LEU A 60 -5.54 -5.82 21.60
CA LEU A 60 -5.61 -4.98 22.80
C LEU A 60 -5.25 -3.52 22.51
N ALA A 61 -4.27 -3.27 21.64
CA ALA A 61 -3.85 -1.91 21.31
C ALA A 61 -4.89 -1.13 20.48
N ARG A 62 -5.61 -1.81 19.58
CA ARG A 62 -6.41 -1.15 18.54
C ARG A 62 -7.91 -1.40 18.61
N VAL A 63 -8.33 -2.55 19.11
CA VAL A 63 -9.75 -2.98 19.07
C VAL A 63 -10.38 -2.91 20.46
N ALA A 64 -9.64 -3.30 21.49
CA ALA A 64 -10.11 -3.27 22.86
C ALA A 64 -10.59 -1.90 23.40
N PRO A 65 -9.96 -0.75 23.13
CA PRO A 65 -10.46 0.54 23.61
C PRO A 65 -11.83 0.90 23.00
N HIS A 66 -12.00 0.70 21.70
CA HIS A 66 -13.24 1.02 21.00
C HIS A 66 -14.40 0.07 21.34
N GLN A 67 -14.11 -1.21 21.61
CA GLN A 67 -15.14 -2.14 22.07
C GLN A 67 -15.55 -1.88 23.53
N ALA A 68 -14.63 -1.42 24.38
CA ALA A 68 -14.95 -1.04 25.75
C ALA A 68 -15.90 0.17 25.80
N GLU A 69 -15.72 1.16 24.93
CA GLU A 69 -16.64 2.30 24.78
C GLU A 69 -18.02 1.90 24.22
N ALA A 70 -18.07 0.87 23.37
CA ALA A 70 -19.32 0.37 22.80
C ALA A 70 -20.11 -0.53 23.76
N GLN A 71 -19.44 -1.20 24.72
CA GLN A 71 -20.06 -2.13 25.68
C GLN A 71 -20.43 -1.49 27.02
N GLN A 72 -20.13 -0.20 27.25
CA GLN A 72 -20.65 0.50 28.43
C GLN A 72 -22.20 0.50 28.38
N PRO A 73 -22.89 -0.01 29.41
CA PRO A 73 -24.34 0.11 29.49
C PRO A 73 -24.70 1.59 29.45
N ALA A 74 -25.76 1.96 28.71
CA ALA A 74 -26.14 3.35 28.46
C ALA A 74 -26.28 4.21 29.75
N ALA A 75 -26.45 3.57 30.91
CA ALA A 75 -26.50 4.19 32.24
C ALA A 75 -25.14 4.69 32.78
N LYS A 76 -24.00 4.27 32.23
CA LYS A 76 -22.64 4.67 32.67
C LYS A 76 -21.86 5.47 31.63
N ARG A 77 -22.48 5.80 30.49
CA ARG A 77 -22.05 6.94 29.66
C ARG A 77 -22.30 8.20 30.47
N GLU A 78 -21.33 8.60 31.27
CA GLU A 78 -21.27 9.96 31.80
C GLU A 78 -21.23 10.90 30.61
N ARG A 79 -22.40 11.40 30.20
CA ARG A 79 -22.47 12.71 29.57
C ARG A 79 -21.68 13.64 30.48
N PRO A 80 -20.65 14.35 30.01
CA PRO A 80 -20.01 15.35 30.84
C PRO A 80 -21.12 16.28 31.34
N ALA A 81 -21.30 16.30 32.65
CA ALA A 81 -22.27 17.13 33.31
C ALA A 81 -21.98 18.57 32.88
N ALA A 82 -22.99 19.19 32.26
CA ALA A 82 -23.00 20.63 32.11
C ALA A 82 -22.84 21.22 33.51
N VAL A 83 -21.63 21.71 33.79
CA VAL A 83 -21.34 22.53 34.96
C VAL A 83 -22.34 23.69 34.88
N ARG A 84 -23.31 23.71 35.80
CA ARG A 84 -24.11 24.90 36.08
C ARG A 84 -23.15 25.95 36.64
N SER A 85 -22.48 26.67 35.77
CA SER A 85 -21.85 27.93 36.11
C SER A 85 -22.95 28.92 36.48
N ALA A 86 -22.78 29.55 37.66
CA ALA A 86 -23.49 30.76 38.05
C ALA A 86 -23.47 31.80 36.91
N PRO A 87 -24.47 32.71 36.80
CA PRO A 87 -24.73 33.50 35.60
C PRO A 87 -23.56 34.45 35.33
N THR A 88 -22.62 33.97 34.54
CA THR A 88 -21.58 34.79 33.94
C THR A 88 -22.24 35.40 32.71
N ALA A 89 -22.15 36.72 32.60
CA ALA A 89 -22.71 37.53 31.52
C ALA A 89 -22.65 36.82 30.15
N PRO A 90 -23.68 36.98 29.29
CA PRO A 90 -23.80 36.21 28.06
C PRO A 90 -22.54 36.39 27.21
N LYS A 91 -21.71 35.33 27.16
CA LYS A 91 -20.66 35.24 26.15
C LYS A 91 -21.37 35.20 24.79
N PRO A 92 -21.00 36.08 23.84
CA PRO A 92 -21.56 36.02 22.49
C PRO A 92 -21.31 34.62 21.92
N PRO A 93 -22.24 34.10 21.09
CA PRO A 93 -22.11 32.77 20.51
C PRO A 93 -20.73 32.63 19.84
N PRO A 94 -20.06 31.47 19.94
CA PRO A 94 -18.85 31.24 19.17
C PRO A 94 -19.21 31.49 17.71
N LYS A 95 -18.49 32.43 17.08
CA LYS A 95 -18.66 32.72 15.67
C LYS A 95 -18.58 31.38 14.92
N PRO A 96 -19.49 31.10 13.97
CA PRO A 96 -19.34 29.94 13.10
C PRO A 96 -17.90 29.96 12.56
N PRO A 97 -17.21 28.81 12.48
CA PRO A 97 -15.90 28.78 11.84
C PRO A 97 -16.03 29.51 10.50
N GLU A 98 -15.27 30.59 10.34
CA GLU A 98 -15.25 31.39 9.12
C GLU A 98 -14.88 30.44 7.97
N GLN A 99 -15.86 30.24 7.08
CA GLN A 99 -15.73 29.58 5.78
C GLN A 99 -15.46 28.07 5.83
N LEU A 100 -16.45 27.29 6.29
CA LEU A 100 -16.63 25.97 5.69
C LEU A 100 -17.08 26.19 4.23
N PRO A 101 -16.42 25.59 3.22
CA PRO A 101 -16.83 25.73 1.83
C PRO A 101 -18.30 25.33 1.70
N GLU A 102 -19.05 26.11 0.91
CA GLU A 102 -20.48 25.88 0.73
C GLU A 102 -20.69 24.43 0.28
N TYR A 103 -21.60 23.72 0.93
CA TYR A 103 -21.76 22.26 0.74
C TYR A 103 -21.91 21.87 -0.74
N GLY A 104 -22.54 22.76 -1.53
CA GLY A 104 -22.63 22.63 -2.98
C GLY A 104 -21.29 22.64 -3.70
N GLU A 105 -20.36 23.53 -3.33
CA GLU A 105 -19.01 23.60 -3.90
C GLU A 105 -18.19 22.35 -3.56
N SER A 106 -18.29 21.88 -2.31
CA SER A 106 -17.59 20.66 -1.87
C SER A 106 -18.08 19.42 -2.63
N ARG A 107 -19.39 19.35 -2.86
CA ARG A 107 -20.01 18.28 -3.65
C ARG A 107 -19.61 18.36 -5.12
N ALA A 108 -19.65 19.55 -5.73
CA ALA A 108 -19.26 19.76 -7.12
C ALA A 108 -17.80 19.36 -7.38
N ARG A 109 -16.88 19.71 -6.47
CA ARG A 109 -15.47 19.28 -6.55
C ARG A 109 -15.34 17.76 -6.51
N THR A 110 -16.06 17.11 -5.58
CA THR A 110 -16.01 15.65 -5.44
C THR A 110 -16.60 14.94 -6.66
N GLU A 111 -17.70 15.45 -7.24
CA GLU A 111 -18.30 14.89 -8.45
C GLU A 111 -17.41 15.06 -9.68
N PHE A 112 -16.75 16.22 -9.81
CA PHE A 112 -15.76 16.47 -10.87
C PHE A 112 -14.55 15.55 -10.77
N GLU A 113 -13.95 15.41 -9.58
CA GLU A 113 -12.80 14.52 -9.36
C GLU A 113 -13.16 13.06 -9.64
N LYS A 114 -14.37 12.62 -9.27
CA LYS A 114 -14.86 11.28 -9.61
C LYS A 114 -15.01 11.08 -11.12
N ALA A 115 -15.50 12.08 -11.85
CA ALA A 115 -15.61 12.00 -13.31
C ALA A 115 -14.23 11.87 -13.97
N ASN A 116 -13.24 12.64 -13.51
CA ASN A 116 -11.87 12.54 -14.00
C ASN A 116 -11.25 11.17 -13.72
N LEU A 117 -11.45 10.63 -12.52
CA LEU A 117 -10.94 9.30 -12.16
C LEU A 117 -11.56 8.22 -13.06
N LEU A 118 -12.87 8.27 -13.30
CA LEU A 118 -13.54 7.33 -14.21
C LEU A 118 -13.03 7.46 -15.65
N GLU A 119 -12.72 8.67 -16.11
CA GLU A 119 -12.13 8.87 -17.43
C GLU A 119 -10.72 8.28 -17.53
N LEU A 120 -9.87 8.49 -16.53
CA LEU A 120 -8.53 7.90 -16.48
C LEU A 120 -8.60 6.37 -16.46
N GLU A 121 -9.49 5.78 -15.65
CA GLU A 121 -9.72 4.33 -15.63
C GLU A 121 -10.19 3.79 -16.97
N ARG A 122 -11.09 4.52 -17.66
CA ARG A 122 -11.55 4.14 -19.01
C ARG A 122 -10.38 4.14 -19.99
N ARG A 123 -9.58 5.21 -20.00
CA ARG A 123 -8.40 5.33 -20.89
C ARG A 123 -7.36 4.26 -20.60
N GLN A 124 -7.14 3.89 -19.33
CA GLN A 124 -6.27 2.79 -18.94
C GLN A 124 -6.81 1.44 -19.44
N LYS A 125 -8.10 1.15 -19.27
CA LYS A 125 -8.75 -0.08 -19.77
C LYS A 125 -8.76 -0.19 -21.29
N GLU A 126 -8.82 0.95 -21.98
CA GLU A 126 -8.69 1.06 -23.45
C GLU A 126 -7.22 0.94 -23.92
N GLY A 127 -6.26 0.82 -23.00
CA GLY A 127 -4.84 0.67 -23.30
C GLY A 127 -4.15 1.97 -23.74
N GLN A 128 -4.79 3.13 -23.53
CA GLN A 128 -4.21 4.44 -23.87
C GLN A 128 -3.25 4.95 -22.80
N LEU A 129 -3.36 4.45 -21.56
CA LEU A 129 -2.52 4.81 -20.44
C LEU A 129 -1.93 3.53 -19.82
N LEU A 130 -0.64 3.58 -19.50
CA LEU A 130 0.07 2.53 -18.77
C LEU A 130 0.52 3.08 -17.42
N GLU A 131 0.59 2.20 -16.43
CA GLU A 131 1.17 2.55 -15.15
C GLU A 131 2.65 2.85 -15.34
N ARG A 132 3.10 3.98 -14.78
CA ARG A 132 4.49 4.42 -14.89
C ARG A 132 5.45 3.36 -14.37
N GLU A 133 5.12 2.71 -13.25
CA GLU A 133 5.93 1.65 -12.66
C GLU A 133 6.11 0.44 -13.60
N GLU A 134 5.10 0.12 -14.40
CA GLU A 134 5.17 -0.98 -15.37
C GLU A 134 6.09 -0.62 -16.54
N VAL A 135 6.01 0.63 -17.03
CA VAL A 135 6.89 1.14 -18.08
C VAL A 135 8.34 1.16 -17.62
N GLU A 136 8.62 1.72 -16.44
CA GLU A 136 9.97 1.79 -15.88
C GLU A 136 10.56 0.38 -15.66
N ARG A 137 9.74 -0.57 -15.17
CA ARG A 137 10.16 -1.97 -14.99
C ARG A 137 10.44 -2.65 -16.33
N ALA A 138 9.56 -2.49 -17.32
CA ALA A 138 9.72 -3.07 -18.64
C ALA A 138 10.95 -2.49 -19.35
N GLN A 139 11.16 -1.18 -19.26
CA GLN A 139 12.33 -0.49 -19.81
C GLN A 139 13.62 -0.97 -19.14
N ALA A 140 13.66 -1.02 -17.81
CA ALA A 140 14.83 -1.52 -17.08
C ALA A 140 15.16 -2.97 -17.45
N ALA A 141 14.14 -3.83 -17.58
CA ALA A 141 14.31 -5.20 -18.02
C ALA A 141 14.86 -5.29 -19.46
N ALA A 142 14.32 -4.51 -20.39
CA ALA A 142 14.77 -4.46 -21.78
C ALA A 142 16.23 -4.00 -21.88
N ILE A 143 16.62 -2.97 -21.12
CA ILE A 143 18.01 -2.48 -21.06
C ILE A 143 18.93 -3.55 -20.48
N ALA A 144 18.53 -4.20 -19.38
CA ALA A 144 19.34 -5.25 -18.76
C ALA A 144 19.58 -6.43 -19.72
N ILE A 145 18.53 -6.92 -20.38
CA ILE A 145 18.64 -8.00 -21.37
C ILE A 145 19.56 -7.59 -22.52
N SER A 146 19.37 -6.39 -23.06
CA SER A 146 20.18 -5.86 -24.17
C SER A 146 21.65 -5.76 -23.78
N LYS A 147 21.96 -5.19 -22.60
CA LYS A 147 23.32 -5.11 -22.07
C LYS A 147 23.98 -6.48 -21.93
N THR A 148 23.28 -7.45 -21.33
CA THR A 148 23.80 -8.82 -21.18
C THR A 148 24.07 -9.47 -22.53
N ARG A 149 23.17 -9.29 -23.52
CA ARG A 149 23.33 -9.85 -24.85
C ARG A 149 24.50 -9.22 -25.59
N LEU A 150 24.58 -7.88 -25.62
CA LEU A 150 25.64 -7.13 -26.30
C LEU A 150 27.02 -7.44 -25.73
N LEU A 151 27.17 -7.42 -24.40
CA LEU A 151 28.44 -7.77 -23.75
C LEU A 151 28.82 -9.24 -23.92
N GLY A 152 27.85 -10.11 -24.23
CA GLY A 152 28.10 -11.52 -24.57
C GLY A 152 28.46 -11.78 -26.04
N VAL A 153 28.32 -10.79 -26.93
CA VAL A 153 28.60 -10.92 -28.37
C VAL A 153 30.06 -11.34 -28.64
N PRO A 154 31.09 -10.72 -28.03
CA PRO A 154 32.49 -11.08 -28.33
C PRO A 154 32.79 -12.56 -28.05
N SER A 155 32.32 -13.08 -26.91
CA SER A 155 32.47 -14.49 -26.55
C SER A 155 31.72 -15.41 -27.53
N THR A 156 30.49 -15.05 -27.88
CA THR A 156 29.67 -15.80 -28.84
C THR A 156 30.30 -15.78 -30.24
N ALA A 157 30.90 -14.67 -30.65
CA ALA A 157 31.59 -14.52 -31.92
C ALA A 157 32.81 -15.45 -31.99
N LYS A 158 33.65 -15.48 -30.95
CA LYS A 158 34.81 -16.39 -30.88
C LYS A 158 34.40 -17.87 -30.91
N GLN A 159 33.28 -18.24 -30.30
CA GLN A 159 32.75 -19.60 -30.35
C GLN A 159 32.28 -20.00 -31.76
N ARG A 160 31.67 -19.07 -32.51
CA ARG A 160 31.13 -19.32 -33.86
C ARG A 160 32.16 -19.16 -34.97
N ILE A 161 33.20 -18.37 -34.73
CA ILE A 161 34.28 -18.04 -35.68
C ILE A 161 35.61 -18.39 -35.00
N PRO A 162 36.05 -19.67 -35.04
CA PRO A 162 37.21 -20.11 -34.26
C PRO A 162 38.52 -19.44 -34.65
N HIS A 163 38.65 -18.99 -35.91
CA HIS A 163 39.83 -18.31 -36.45
C HIS A 163 39.93 -16.82 -36.08
N LEU A 164 38.91 -16.26 -35.42
CA LEU A 164 38.94 -14.89 -34.90
C LEU A 164 40.07 -14.79 -33.85
N SER A 165 41.00 -13.86 -34.00
CA SER A 165 42.12 -13.69 -33.06
C SER A 165 41.64 -13.15 -31.71
N LEU A 166 42.47 -13.25 -30.67
CA LEU A 166 42.13 -12.65 -29.37
C LEU A 166 42.11 -11.12 -29.44
N GLU A 167 43.00 -10.52 -30.22
CA GLU A 167 43.06 -9.08 -30.46
C GLU A 167 41.78 -8.57 -31.15
N GLU A 168 41.27 -9.29 -32.15
CA GLU A 168 40.01 -8.97 -32.82
C GLU A 168 38.81 -9.04 -31.86
N VAL A 169 38.80 -10.01 -30.92
CA VAL A 169 37.77 -10.11 -29.88
C VAL A 169 37.84 -8.95 -28.89
N GLU A 170 39.04 -8.49 -28.54
CA GLU A 170 39.25 -7.31 -27.69
C GLU A 170 38.75 -6.04 -28.39
N ILE A 171 39.06 -5.84 -29.67
CA ILE A 171 38.55 -4.73 -30.47
C ILE A 171 37.01 -4.72 -30.48
N LEU A 172 36.37 -5.87 -30.72
CA LEU A 172 34.91 -5.98 -30.66
C LEU A 172 34.35 -5.62 -29.28
N THR A 173 35.05 -6.02 -28.22
CA THR A 173 34.63 -5.71 -26.84
C THR A 173 34.69 -4.21 -26.58
N THR A 174 35.77 -3.54 -27.02
CA THR A 174 35.94 -2.10 -26.89
C THR A 174 34.86 -1.34 -27.67
N LEU A 175 34.66 -1.65 -28.95
CA LEU A 175 33.64 -0.99 -29.78
C LEU A 175 32.22 -1.12 -29.20
N ILE A 176 31.87 -2.29 -28.66
CA ILE A 176 30.55 -2.50 -28.04
C ILE A 176 30.42 -1.66 -26.76
N ARG A 177 31.49 -1.55 -25.96
CA ARG A 177 31.46 -0.73 -24.74
C ARG A 177 31.36 0.75 -25.06
N GLU A 178 32.15 1.24 -26.03
CA GLU A 178 32.08 2.62 -26.50
C GLU A 178 30.66 2.97 -26.97
N ALA A 179 30.05 2.13 -27.80
CA ALA A 179 28.67 2.34 -28.24
C ALA A 179 27.66 2.33 -27.09
N LEU A 180 27.84 1.48 -26.08
CA LEU A 180 26.98 1.45 -24.89
C LEU A 180 27.18 2.68 -24.00
N ASP A 181 28.41 3.19 -23.89
CA ASP A 181 28.74 4.40 -23.12
C ASP A 181 28.17 5.65 -23.81
N GLU A 182 28.26 5.73 -25.15
CA GLU A 182 27.59 6.78 -25.94
C GLU A 182 26.08 6.77 -25.71
N LEU A 183 25.45 5.60 -25.78
CA LEU A 183 24.01 5.46 -25.50
C LEU A 183 23.64 5.85 -24.06
N ALA A 184 24.49 5.54 -23.08
CA ALA A 184 24.26 5.90 -21.69
C ALA A 184 24.45 7.42 -21.44
N SER A 185 25.30 8.06 -22.23
CA SER A 185 25.53 9.51 -22.18
C SER A 185 24.45 10.33 -22.90
N TRP A 186 23.55 9.66 -23.65
CA TRP A 186 22.50 10.35 -24.37
C TRP A 186 21.48 10.95 -23.39
N GLU A 187 21.60 12.25 -23.14
CA GLU A 187 20.60 13.03 -22.43
C GLU A 187 19.40 13.30 -23.35
N MET A 188 18.20 12.97 -22.88
CA MET A 188 16.97 13.39 -23.52
C MET A 188 16.77 14.89 -23.25
N GLU A 189 16.81 15.73 -24.28
CA GLU A 189 16.28 17.10 -24.14
C GLU A 189 14.79 17.01 -23.76
N PRO A 190 14.35 17.77 -22.74
CA PRO A 190 12.98 17.72 -22.21
C PRO A 190 11.92 18.27 -23.18
#